data_AF-A0A523XVP3-F1
#
_entry.id   AF-A0A523XVP3-F1
#
_cell.length_a   1.000
_cell.length_b   1.000
_cell.length_c   1.000
_cell.angle_alpha   90.00
_cell.angle_beta   90.00
_cell.angle_gamma   90.00
#
_symmetry.space_group_name_H-M   'P 1'
#
loop_
_entity.id
_entity.type
_entity.pdbx_description
1 polymer ?
#
loop_
_entity_poly.entity_id
_entity_poly.type
_entity_poly.pdbx_seq_one_letter_code
_entity_poly.pdbx_strand_id
1 'polypeptide(L)'
;MESGRAKGLLAAHSLTTLHYLLARHTDYLQAATALQDVLRVFSVATVDQDVILQALALGWHDFENAVQMAAASKAGAEYLITRNLKDFKKGPISVLLPTEFLALLRGTQRSE
;
A
#
# COMPACT_ATOMS: atom_id res chain seq x y z
N MET A 1 -3.20 1.12 -20.63
CA MET A 1 -2.99 2.51 -20.16
C MET A 1 -3.63 2.67 -18.80
N GLU A 2 -3.02 3.43 -17.90
CA GLU A 2 -3.61 3.77 -16.61
C GLU A 2 -4.77 4.75 -16.79
N SER A 3 -5.82 4.59 -15.98
CA SER A 3 -7.02 5.42 -16.11
C SER A 3 -6.92 6.77 -15.39
N GLY A 4 -5.90 6.98 -14.54
CA GLY A 4 -5.74 8.20 -13.74
C GLY A 4 -6.80 8.41 -12.65
N ARG A 5 -7.69 7.44 -12.43
CA ARG A 5 -8.86 7.54 -11.54
C ARG A 5 -8.55 7.45 -10.05
N ALA A 6 -7.33 7.01 -9.70
CA ALA A 6 -6.86 6.91 -8.34
C ALA A 6 -5.34 7.07 -8.32
N LYS A 7 -4.81 7.51 -7.17
CA LYS A 7 -3.37 7.53 -6.90
C LYS A 7 -3.01 6.33 -6.02
N GLY A 8 -2.05 5.53 -6.46
CA GLY A 8 -1.54 4.40 -5.70
C GLY A 8 -0.34 4.80 -4.83
N LEU A 9 -0.31 4.31 -3.59
CA LEU A 9 0.86 4.43 -2.72
C LEU A 9 1.32 3.06 -2.23
N LEU A 10 2.62 2.92 -1.99
CA LEU A 10 3.24 1.78 -1.33
C LEU A 10 4.02 2.25 -0.11
N ALA A 11 3.92 1.56 1.02
CA ALA A 11 4.82 1.83 2.14
C ALA A 11 6.26 1.49 1.73
N ALA A 12 7.24 2.27 2.20
CA ALA A 12 8.64 2.10 1.79
C ALA A 12 9.18 0.67 2.00
N HIS A 13 8.77 0.00 3.08
CA HIS A 13 9.19 -1.37 3.37
C HIS A 13 8.60 -2.40 2.38
N SER A 14 7.45 -2.13 1.75
CA SER A 14 6.89 -3.03 0.74
C SER A 14 7.83 -3.16 -0.48
N LEU A 15 8.59 -2.10 -0.80
CA LEU A 15 9.58 -2.12 -1.88
C LEU A 15 10.82 -2.94 -1.50
N THR A 16 11.27 -2.87 -0.26
CA THR A 16 12.41 -3.69 0.20
C THR A 16 12.03 -5.16 0.28
N THR A 17 10.79 -5.48 0.71
CA THR A 17 10.24 -6.84 0.65
C THR A 17 10.14 -7.34 -0.80
N LEU A 18 9.62 -6.52 -1.71
CA LEU A 18 9.54 -6.88 -3.12
C LEU A 18 10.93 -7.10 -3.75
N HIS A 19 11.91 -6.24 -3.45
CA HIS A 19 13.30 -6.44 -3.87
C HIS A 19 13.85 -7.79 -3.38
N TYR A 20 13.67 -8.08 -2.09
CA TYR A 20 14.12 -9.34 -1.48
C TYR A 20 13.50 -10.55 -2.17
N LEU A 21 12.20 -10.51 -2.49
CA LEU A 21 11.51 -11.60 -3.18
C LEU A 21 12.00 -11.77 -4.62
N LEU A 22 12.17 -10.68 -5.37
CA LEU A 22 12.64 -10.72 -6.76
C LEU A 22 14.07 -11.24 -6.86
N ALA A 23 14.97 -10.79 -5.98
CA ALA A 23 16.37 -11.18 -5.96
C ALA A 23 16.59 -12.69 -5.70
N ARG A 24 15.58 -13.42 -5.24
CA ARG A 24 15.62 -14.89 -5.09
C ARG A 24 15.41 -15.63 -6.40
N HIS A 25 14.92 -14.95 -7.43
CA HIS A 25 14.49 -15.56 -8.69
C HIS A 25 15.07 -14.87 -9.93
N THR A 26 15.65 -13.68 -9.80
CA THR A 26 16.24 -12.90 -10.88
C THR A 26 17.60 -12.33 -10.45
N ASP A 27 18.35 -11.78 -11.41
CA ASP A 27 19.52 -10.97 -11.08
C ASP A 27 19.14 -9.58 -10.55
N TYR A 28 20.14 -8.85 -10.07
CA TYR A 28 19.99 -7.49 -9.53
C TYR A 28 19.37 -6.51 -10.53
N LEU A 29 19.81 -6.55 -11.80
CA LEU A 29 19.36 -5.60 -12.81
C LEU A 29 17.86 -5.79 -13.10
N GLN A 30 17.44 -7.05 -13.26
CA GLN A 30 16.03 -7.40 -13.44
C GLN A 30 15.17 -6.99 -12.24
N ALA A 31 15.63 -7.23 -11.01
CA ALA A 31 14.91 -6.82 -9.80
C ALA A 31 14.79 -5.30 -9.69
N ALA A 32 15.86 -4.56 -9.99
CA ALA A 32 15.89 -3.11 -10.00
C ALA A 32 14.94 -2.53 -11.07
N THR A 33 14.94 -3.08 -12.29
CA THR A 33 14.02 -2.68 -13.36
C THR A 33 12.56 -2.90 -12.95
N ALA A 34 12.23 -4.06 -12.38
CA ALA A 34 10.88 -4.34 -11.91
C ALA A 34 10.40 -3.34 -10.84
N LEU A 35 11.26 -2.96 -9.89
CA LEU A 35 10.93 -1.94 -8.89
C LEU A 35 10.75 -0.55 -9.51
N GLN A 36 11.60 -0.18 -10.49
CA GLN A 36 11.44 1.07 -11.22
C GLN A 36 10.09 1.10 -11.96
N ASP A 37 9.68 -0.02 -12.57
CA ASP A 37 8.39 -0.10 -13.26
C ASP A 37 7.20 0.00 -12.30
N VAL A 38 7.28 -0.63 -11.12
CA VAL A 38 6.28 -0.43 -10.06
C VAL A 38 6.20 1.05 -9.66
N LEU A 39 7.33 1.73 -9.52
CA LEU A 39 7.39 3.14 -9.13
C LEU A 39 6.99 4.13 -10.24
N ARG A 40 6.81 3.67 -11.48
CA ARG A 40 6.15 4.48 -12.53
C ARG A 40 4.66 4.65 -12.28
N VAL A 41 4.06 3.72 -11.53
CA VAL A 41 2.62 3.62 -11.25
C VAL A 41 2.29 4.10 -9.83
N PHE A 42 3.11 3.69 -8.86
CA PHE A 42 2.90 3.95 -7.45
C PHE A 42 3.86 5.00 -6.92
N SER A 43 3.34 5.89 -6.07
CA SER A 43 4.18 6.73 -5.20
C SER A 43 4.58 5.99 -3.92
N VAL A 44 5.60 6.49 -3.23
CA VAL A 44 6.03 5.92 -1.94
C VAL A 44 5.40 6.70 -0.80
N ALA A 45 4.69 6.02 0.10
CA ALA A 45 4.28 6.57 1.37
C ALA A 45 5.49 6.57 2.32
N THR A 46 5.87 7.77 2.78
CA THR A 46 6.99 7.98 3.70
C THR A 46 6.75 7.21 4.99
N VAL A 47 7.79 6.54 5.48
CA VAL A 47 7.83 5.94 6.82
C VAL A 47 8.88 6.68 7.62
N ASP A 48 8.43 7.61 8.47
CA ASP A 48 9.25 8.40 9.38
C ASP A 48 9.00 7.98 10.84
N GLN A 49 9.63 8.69 11.78
CA GLN A 49 9.48 8.41 13.21
C GLN A 49 8.01 8.48 13.67
N ASP A 50 7.22 9.43 13.15
CA ASP A 50 5.81 9.57 13.52
C ASP A 50 5.00 8.36 13.07
N VAL A 51 5.25 7.88 11.85
CA VAL A 51 4.60 6.66 11.33
C VAL A 51 4.93 5.46 12.20
N ILE A 52 6.18 5.31 12.63
CA ILE A 52 6.58 4.21 13.52
C ILE A 52 5.90 4.30 14.89
N LEU A 53 5.85 5.50 15.50
CA LEU A 53 5.18 5.70 16.78
C LEU A 53 3.66 5.43 16.66
N GLN A 54 3.02 5.86 15.58
CA GLN A 54 1.62 5.56 15.31
C GLN A 54 1.39 4.06 15.12
N ALA A 55 2.25 3.37 14.38
CA ALA A 55 2.18 1.93 14.18
C ALA A 55 2.27 1.15 15.50
N LEU A 56 3.20 1.54 16.37
CA LEU A 56 3.32 0.95 17.72
C LEU A 56 2.06 1.18 18.56
N ALA A 57 1.48 2.39 18.47
CA ALA A 57 0.26 2.74 19.19
C ALA A 57 -0.99 1.96 18.71
N LEU A 58 -0.98 1.42 17.49
CA LEU A 58 -2.05 0.53 17.01
C LEU A 58 -2.11 -0.79 17.80
N GLY A 59 -1.01 -1.24 18.41
CA GLY A 59 -0.96 -2.46 19.21
C GLY A 59 -1.24 -3.73 18.40
N TRP A 60 -0.94 -3.73 17.09
CA TRP A 60 -1.10 -4.91 16.25
C TRP A 60 0.10 -5.84 16.41
N HIS A 61 -0.16 -7.16 16.43
CA HIS A 61 0.89 -8.16 16.52
C HIS A 61 1.75 -8.20 15.25
N ASP A 62 1.10 -8.02 14.09
CA ASP A 62 1.79 -7.84 12.83
C ASP A 62 2.21 -6.37 12.69
N PHE A 63 3.48 -6.10 12.97
CA PHE A 63 4.02 -4.75 12.94
C PHE A 63 4.15 -4.20 11.52
N GLU A 64 4.36 -5.05 10.51
CA GLU A 64 4.43 -4.62 9.11
C GLU A 64 3.08 -4.03 8.67
N ASN A 65 1.99 -4.74 8.96
CA ASN A 65 0.64 -4.24 8.70
C ASN A 65 0.32 -2.97 9.49
N ALA A 66 0.82 -2.84 10.72
CA ALA A 66 0.68 -1.63 11.52
C ALA A 66 1.39 -0.43 10.86
N VAL A 67 2.62 -0.61 10.39
CA VAL A 67 3.39 0.42 9.68
C VAL A 67 2.71 0.77 8.36
N GLN A 68 2.19 -0.20 7.62
CA GLN A 68 1.48 0.06 6.37
C GLN A 68 0.19 0.87 6.58
N MET A 69 -0.58 0.54 7.62
CA MET A 69 -1.77 1.29 8.03
C MET A 69 -1.44 2.72 8.47
N ALA A 70 -0.41 2.89 9.31
CA ALA A 70 0.04 4.20 9.78
C ALA A 70 0.59 5.07 8.63
N ALA A 71 1.41 4.50 7.74
CA ALA A 71 1.96 5.19 6.58
C ALA A 71 0.86 5.66 5.63
N ALA A 72 -0.12 4.80 5.33
CA ALA A 72 -1.26 5.14 4.50
C ALA A 72 -2.09 6.27 5.12
N SER A 73 -2.35 6.21 6.43
CA SER A 73 -3.06 7.26 7.16
C SER A 73 -2.30 8.60 7.14
N LYS A 74 -0.99 8.60 7.44
CA LYS A 74 -0.14 9.81 7.41
C LYS A 74 -0.07 10.42 6.00
N ALA A 75 -0.07 9.59 4.96
CA ALA A 75 -0.08 10.03 3.57
C ALA A 75 -1.45 10.55 3.08
N GLY A 76 -2.50 10.51 3.92
CA GLY A 76 -3.84 10.93 3.56
C GLY A 76 -4.55 9.99 2.59
N ALA A 77 -4.18 8.71 2.57
CA ALA A 77 -4.88 7.72 1.76
C ALA A 77 -6.30 7.48 2.31
N GLU A 78 -7.28 7.42 1.43
CA GLU A 78 -8.68 7.16 1.81
C GLU A 78 -8.91 5.68 2.15
N TYR A 79 -8.18 4.79 1.47
CA TYR A 79 -8.36 3.35 1.57
C TYR A 79 -7.02 2.62 1.58
N LEU A 80 -6.96 1.52 2.34
CA LEU A 80 -5.92 0.50 2.23
C LEU A 80 -6.49 -0.69 1.46
N ILE A 81 -5.82 -1.09 0.39
CA ILE A 81 -6.29 -2.19 -0.46
C ILE A 81 -5.48 -3.46 -0.17
N THR A 82 -6.16 -4.54 0.20
CA THR A 82 -5.52 -5.82 0.53
C THR A 82 -6.42 -6.99 0.17
N ARG A 83 -5.82 -8.15 -0.12
CA ARG A 83 -6.57 -9.41 -0.26
C ARG A 83 -6.89 -10.06 1.08
N ASN A 84 -6.34 -9.56 2.17
CA ASN A 84 -6.42 -10.20 3.48
C ASN A 84 -6.98 -9.26 4.56
N LEU A 85 -8.29 -9.02 4.53
CA LEU A 85 -8.95 -8.09 5.46
C LEU A 85 -8.75 -8.45 6.94
N LYS A 86 -8.70 -9.75 7.27
CA LYS A 86 -8.62 -10.23 8.66
C LYS A 86 -7.32 -9.83 9.38
N ASP A 87 -6.25 -9.56 8.64
CA ASP A 87 -4.97 -9.17 9.22
C ASP A 87 -4.95 -7.67 9.58
N PHE A 88 -5.90 -6.91 9.05
CA PHE A 88 -6.08 -5.49 9.35
C PHE A 88 -7.20 -5.33 10.37
N LYS A 89 -6.81 -5.04 11.61
CA LYS A 89 -7.76 -4.73 12.68
C LYS A 89 -8.35 -3.33 12.45
N LYS A 90 -9.11 -2.83 13.43
CA LYS A 90 -9.65 -1.47 13.42
C LYS A 90 -8.50 -0.46 13.35
N GLY A 91 -8.29 0.13 12.17
CA GLY A 91 -7.27 1.15 11.90
C GLY A 91 -7.90 2.50 11.56
N PRO A 92 -7.07 3.55 11.43
CA PRO A 92 -7.51 4.91 11.12
C PRO A 92 -8.13 5.07 9.72
N ILE A 93 -7.87 4.17 8.78
CA ILE A 93 -8.42 4.22 7.42
C ILE A 93 -9.15 2.93 7.05
N SER A 94 -10.10 3.05 6.12
CA SER A 94 -10.91 1.92 5.64
C SER A 94 -10.07 0.93 4.85
N VAL A 95 -10.29 -0.36 5.10
CA VAL A 95 -9.58 -1.44 4.41
C VAL A 95 -10.56 -2.14 3.48
N LEU A 96 -10.18 -2.31 2.21
CA LEU A 96 -11.03 -2.87 1.17
C LEU A 96 -10.33 -4.00 0.41
N LEU A 97 -11.13 -4.93 -0.08
CA LEU A 97 -10.72 -5.86 -1.12
C LEU A 97 -10.53 -5.11 -2.45
N PRO A 98 -9.64 -5.60 -3.34
CA PRO A 98 -9.52 -5.03 -4.68
C PRO A 98 -10.87 -4.99 -5.44
N THR A 99 -11.70 -6.02 -5.29
CA THR A 99 -13.02 -6.09 -5.93
C THR A 99 -13.98 -5.01 -5.41
N GLU A 100 -13.96 -4.74 -4.11
CA GLU A 100 -14.77 -3.70 -3.48
C GLU A 100 -14.33 -2.31 -3.95
N PHE A 101 -13.01 -2.06 -3.97
CA PHE A 101 -12.45 -0.81 -4.48
C PHE A 101 -12.79 -0.57 -5.96
N LEU A 102 -12.69 -1.61 -6.80
CA LEU A 102 -13.08 -1.52 -8.20
C LEU A 102 -14.59 -1.23 -8.38
N ALA A 103 -15.45 -1.79 -7.53
CA ALA A 103 -16.88 -1.50 -7.54
C ALA A 103 -17.15 -0.04 -7.15
N LEU A 104 -16.48 0.47 -6.11
CA LEU A 104 -16.57 1.88 -5.69
C LEU A 104 -16.17 2.83 -6.83
N LEU A 105 -15.03 2.57 -7.47
CA LEU A 105 -14.59 3.39 -8.59
C LEU A 105 -15.64 3.44 -9.71
N ARG A 106 -16.24 2.30 -10.07
CA ARG A 106 -17.32 2.23 -11.08
C ARG A 106 -18.58 2.98 -10.64
N GLY A 107 -18.91 2.98 -9.36
CA GLY A 107 -20.05 3.71 -8.80
C GLY A 107 -19.94 5.22 -8.97
N THR A 108 -18.73 5.79 -8.82
CA THR A 108 -18.45 7.22 -9.02
C THR A 108 -18.68 7.69 -10.47
N GLN A 109 -18.87 6.77 -11.44
CA GLN A 109 -19.11 7.10 -12.86
C GLN A 109 -20.59 7.28 -13.21
N ARG A 110 -21.53 7.01 -12.28
CA ARG A 110 -22.98 7.09 -12.53
C ARG A 110 -23.63 8.41 -12.08
N SER A 111 -22.82 9.40 -11.72
CA SER A 111 -23.26 10.71 -11.22
C SER A 111 -22.94 11.87 -12.18
N GLU A 112 -22.90 11.59 -13.48
CA GLU A 112 -22.86 12.57 -14.57
C GLU A 112 -23.98 12.26 -15.59
#